data_AF-A0A534ASF0-F1
#
_entry.id   AF-A0A534ASF0-F1
#
_cell.length_a   1.000
_cell.length_b   1.000
_cell.length_c   1.000
_cell.angle_alpha   90.00
_cell.angle_beta   90.00
_cell.angle_gamma   90.00
#
_symmetry.space_group_name_H-M   'P 1'
#
loop_
_entity.id
_entity.type
_entity.pdbx_description
1 polymer ?
#
loop_
_entity_poly.entity_id
_entity_poly.type
_entity_poly.pdbx_seq_one_letter_code
_entity_poly.pdbx_strand_id
1 'polypeptide(L)'
;EVVIKQGDEGDYFYVIVNGKCVITRETPLNREGIKLAELGVGDTFGEEALIAEAKRNATVTMQTDGILMRLNKQDFRQLMNEPLLQWVSYEQAREIVERGGRWLDVRLPSEHQNLSIEGSLNIPLYFIRLKLSALDRSIPYVVYCDTGRRSSAAAYILVERGFDAYVLTGGLTNSGVALRRSA
;
A
#
# COMPACT_ATOMS: atom_id res chain seq x y z
N GLU A 1 -31.17 2.47 2.90
CA GLU A 1 -30.96 1.21 2.15
C GLU A 1 -29.61 0.60 2.54
N VAL A 2 -29.48 -0.72 2.60
CA VAL A 2 -28.21 -1.39 2.92
C VAL A 2 -27.39 -1.57 1.64
N VAL A 3 -26.17 -1.04 1.63
CA VAL A 3 -25.27 -1.07 0.45
C VAL A 3 -24.28 -2.22 0.55
N ILE A 4 -23.74 -2.44 1.75
CA ILE A 4 -22.84 -3.55 2.07
C ILE A 4 -23.38 -4.23 3.31
N LYS A 5 -23.36 -5.57 3.33
CA LYS A 5 -23.69 -6.34 4.52
C LYS A 5 -22.44 -7.04 5.05
N GLN A 6 -22.26 -7.02 6.36
CA GLN A 6 -21.21 -7.77 7.04
C GLN A 6 -21.30 -9.27 6.68
N GLY A 7 -20.15 -9.87 6.37
CA GLY A 7 -20.03 -11.29 6.04
C GLY A 7 -20.14 -11.61 4.55
N ASP A 8 -20.57 -10.67 3.71
CA ASP A 8 -20.61 -10.85 2.26
C ASP A 8 -19.20 -10.83 1.64
N GLU A 9 -19.08 -11.23 0.38
CA GLU A 9 -17.82 -11.15 -0.34
C GLU A 9 -17.48 -9.69 -0.72
N GLY A 10 -16.19 -9.36 -0.76
CA GLY A 10 -15.72 -8.08 -1.27
C GLY A 10 -15.76 -8.04 -2.80
N ASP A 11 -16.63 -7.21 -3.38
CA ASP A 11 -16.89 -7.11 -4.81
C ASP A 11 -16.64 -5.71 -5.42
N TYR A 12 -17.00 -4.65 -4.71
CA TYR A 12 -16.80 -3.25 -5.11
C TYR A 12 -16.22 -2.36 -4.00
N PHE A 13 -15.54 -1.31 -4.44
CA PHE A 13 -15.17 -0.13 -3.65
C PHE A 13 -16.15 1.00 -3.98
N TYR A 14 -16.49 1.84 -3.00
CA TYR A 14 -17.50 2.88 -3.15
C TYR A 14 -16.99 4.26 -2.71
N VAL A 15 -17.47 5.30 -3.40
CA VAL A 15 -17.26 6.72 -3.08
C VAL A 15 -18.62 7.40 -2.96
N ILE A 16 -18.81 8.19 -1.91
CA ILE A 16 -20.07 8.93 -1.69
C ILE A 16 -20.03 10.24 -2.47
N VAL A 17 -20.85 10.35 -3.52
CA VAL A 17 -21.01 11.60 -4.29
C VAL A 17 -22.08 12.49 -3.68
N ASN A 18 -23.13 11.88 -3.11
CA ASN A 18 -24.19 12.57 -2.40
C ASN A 18 -24.80 11.68 -1.31
N GLY A 19 -25.29 12.28 -0.23
CA GLY A 19 -25.93 11.60 0.89
C GLY A 19 -24.99 11.27 2.05
N LYS A 20 -25.50 10.50 3.01
CA LYS A 20 -24.76 10.06 4.20
C LYS A 20 -24.96 8.57 4.47
N CYS A 21 -23.91 7.91 4.97
CA CYS A 21 -23.93 6.51 5.37
C CYS A 21 -23.62 6.36 6.85
N VAL A 22 -24.05 5.25 7.43
CA VAL A 22 -23.55 4.76 8.72
C VAL A 22 -22.88 3.41 8.53
N ILE A 23 -21.81 3.17 9.28
CA ILE A 23 -21.16 1.87 9.37
C ILE A 23 -21.53 1.24 10.71
N THR A 24 -22.04 0.02 10.68
CA THR A 24 -22.33 -0.78 11.87
C THR A 24 -21.68 -2.14 11.79
N ARG A 25 -21.28 -2.70 12.94
CA ARG A 25 -20.69 -4.04 13.00
C ARG A 25 -21.32 -4.87 14.11
N GLU A 26 -21.84 -6.03 13.75
CA GLU A 26 -22.36 -7.02 14.67
C GLU A 26 -21.23 -7.81 15.31
N THR A 27 -21.41 -8.17 16.58
CA THR A 27 -20.48 -9.04 17.32
C THR A 27 -21.26 -10.19 17.97
N PRO A 28 -20.61 -11.30 18.34
CA PRO A 28 -21.30 -12.39 19.03
C PRO A 28 -22.03 -11.97 20.30
N LEU A 29 -21.54 -10.91 20.97
CA LEU A 29 -22.10 -10.36 22.21
C LEU A 29 -23.13 -9.26 21.98
N ASN A 30 -23.16 -8.65 20.79
CA ASN A 30 -24.10 -7.59 20.43
C ASN A 30 -24.56 -7.75 18.97
N ARG A 31 -25.75 -8.34 18.80
CA ARG A 31 -26.41 -8.54 17.50
C ARG A 31 -27.13 -7.30 16.97
N GLU A 32 -27.36 -6.28 17.80
CA GLU A 32 -27.95 -5.01 17.32
C GLU A 32 -26.93 -4.18 16.53
N GLY A 33 -25.65 -4.51 16.66
CA GLY A 33 -24.55 -3.87 15.93
C GLY A 33 -24.05 -2.61 16.63
N ILE A 34 -22.73 -2.45 16.64
CA ILE A 34 -22.06 -1.27 17.17
C ILE A 34 -21.86 -0.30 16.01
N LYS A 35 -22.31 0.95 16.17
CA LYS A 35 -22.02 2.02 15.21
C LYS A 35 -20.53 2.37 15.26
N LEU A 36 -19.85 2.19 14.14
CA LEU A 36 -18.42 2.44 14.02
C LEU A 36 -18.13 3.87 13.54
N ALA A 37 -18.89 4.36 12.57
CA ALA A 37 -18.70 5.69 11.98
C ALA A 37 -19.95 6.18 11.23
N GLU A 38 -20.01 7.50 10.97
CA GLU A 38 -20.84 8.09 9.93
C GLU A 38 -19.94 8.62 8.81
N LEU A 39 -20.39 8.44 7.57
CA LEU A 39 -19.68 8.90 6.38
C LEU A 39 -20.56 9.89 5.59
N GLY A 40 -19.93 10.84 4.94
CA GLY A 40 -20.57 11.84 4.09
C GLY A 40 -19.91 11.96 2.71
N VAL A 41 -20.27 13.03 2.00
CA VAL A 41 -19.77 13.29 0.64
C VAL A 41 -18.24 13.39 0.62
N GLY A 42 -17.62 12.65 -0.31
CA GLY A 42 -16.17 12.54 -0.46
C GLY A 42 -15.56 11.36 0.30
N ASP A 43 -16.27 10.79 1.29
CA ASP A 43 -15.79 9.60 1.99
C ASP A 43 -15.94 8.34 1.14
N THR A 44 -15.13 7.34 1.48
CA THR A 44 -15.03 6.07 0.76
C THR A 44 -15.27 4.89 1.69
N PHE A 45 -15.74 3.77 1.15
CA PHE A 45 -15.91 2.55 1.93
C PHE A 45 -15.83 1.28 1.07
N GLY A 46 -15.57 0.15 1.75
CA GLY A 46 -15.55 -1.18 1.16
C GLY A 46 -14.18 -1.66 0.65
N GLU A 47 -13.13 -0.85 0.80
CA GLU A 47 -11.77 -1.16 0.39
C GLU A 47 -11.14 -2.31 1.19
N GLU A 48 -11.45 -2.43 2.49
CA GLU A 48 -10.77 -3.38 3.38
C GLU A 48 -10.95 -4.83 2.92
N ALA A 49 -12.16 -5.21 2.52
CA ALA A 49 -12.44 -6.54 2.00
C ALA A 49 -11.69 -6.85 0.69
N LEU A 50 -11.46 -5.83 -0.14
CA LEU A 50 -10.74 -5.98 -1.42
C LEU A 50 -9.24 -6.12 -1.20
N ILE A 51 -8.69 -5.35 -0.25
CA ILE A 51 -7.28 -5.31 0.11
C ILE A 51 -6.87 -6.57 0.89
N ALA A 52 -7.66 -6.95 1.90
CA ALA A 52 -7.35 -8.09 2.78
C ALA A 52 -7.76 -9.45 2.20
N GLU A 53 -8.35 -9.48 1.01
CA GLU A 53 -8.97 -10.68 0.41
C GLU A 53 -9.93 -11.39 1.38
N ALA A 54 -10.71 -10.62 2.12
CA ALA A 54 -11.59 -11.10 3.17
C ALA A 54 -13.05 -10.71 2.91
N LYS A 55 -13.95 -11.28 3.71
CA LYS A 55 -15.35 -10.89 3.74
C LYS A 55 -15.53 -9.49 4.30
N ARG A 56 -16.66 -8.86 3.96
CA ARG A 56 -17.08 -7.56 4.48
C ARG A 56 -17.10 -7.59 6.01
N ASN A 57 -16.34 -6.69 6.64
CA ASN A 57 -16.18 -6.67 8.10
C ASN A 57 -17.31 -5.95 8.85
N ALA A 58 -18.11 -5.17 8.13
CA ALA A 58 -19.17 -4.32 8.66
C ALA A 58 -20.27 -4.12 7.62
N THR A 59 -21.44 -3.69 8.10
CA THR A 59 -22.59 -3.30 7.29
C THR A 59 -22.54 -1.79 7.05
N VAL A 60 -22.84 -1.35 5.83
CA VAL A 60 -22.93 0.06 5.45
C VAL A 60 -24.35 0.35 4.98
N THR A 61 -25.00 1.32 5.62
CA THR A 61 -26.40 1.67 5.36
C THR A 61 -26.52 3.16 5.05
N MET A 62 -27.17 3.49 3.92
CA MET A 62 -27.56 4.87 3.59
C MET A 62 -28.57 5.39 4.61
N GLN A 63 -28.28 6.56 5.20
CA GLN A 63 -29.14 7.29 6.13
C GLN A 63 -30.01 8.34 5.42
N THR A 64 -29.63 8.73 4.21
CA THR A 64 -30.38 9.66 3.36
C THR A 64 -30.42 9.10 1.94
N ASP A 65 -31.30 9.66 1.11
CA ASP A 65 -31.17 9.50 -0.34
C ASP A 65 -29.78 10.01 -0.78
N GLY A 66 -29.17 9.34 -1.75
CA GLY A 66 -27.79 9.61 -2.12
C GLY A 66 -27.36 8.94 -3.42
N ILE A 67 -26.15 9.29 -3.84
CA ILE A 67 -25.52 8.80 -5.07
C ILE A 67 -24.16 8.25 -4.71
N LEU A 68 -23.89 7.03 -5.13
CA LEU A 68 -22.63 6.34 -4.94
C LEU A 68 -21.97 6.11 -6.30
N MET A 69 -20.68 6.38 -6.39
CA MET A 69 -19.83 5.81 -7.43
C MET A 69 -19.27 4.49 -6.92
N ARG A 70 -19.16 3.50 -7.81
CA ARG A 70 -18.58 2.20 -7.49
C ARG A 70 -17.49 1.81 -8.48
N LEU A 71 -16.45 1.16 -7.98
CA LEU A 71 -15.38 0.57 -8.76
C LEU A 71 -15.30 -0.91 -8.45
N ASN A 72 -15.27 -1.77 -9.47
CA ASN A 72 -15.24 -3.22 -9.25
C ASN A 72 -13.88 -3.67 -8.70
N LYS A 73 -13.83 -4.85 -8.09
CA LYS A 73 -12.62 -5.41 -7.47
C LYS A 73 -11.43 -5.51 -8.41
N GLN A 74 -11.64 -5.86 -9.68
CA GLN A 74 -10.55 -6.01 -10.64
C GLN A 74 -9.95 -4.66 -10.99
N ASP A 75 -10.77 -3.66 -11.30
CA ASP A 75 -10.34 -2.31 -11.62
C ASP A 75 -9.75 -1.62 -10.37
N PHE A 76 -10.31 -1.86 -9.18
CA PHE A 76 -9.74 -1.38 -7.93
C PHE A 76 -8.34 -1.96 -7.71
N ARG A 77 -8.14 -3.26 -7.96
CA ARG A 77 -6.82 -3.87 -7.91
C ARG A 77 -5.89 -3.34 -8.97
N GLN A 78 -6.40 -3.07 -10.17
CA GLN A 78 -5.61 -2.49 -11.25
C GLN A 78 -5.17 -1.07 -10.89
N LEU A 79 -6.04 -0.20 -10.37
CA LEU A 79 -5.66 1.13 -9.90
C LEU A 79 -4.69 1.09 -8.71
N MET A 80 -4.84 0.11 -7.82
CA MET A 80 -3.86 -0.15 -6.76
C MET A 80 -2.53 -0.69 -7.31
N ASN A 81 -2.52 -1.28 -8.52
CA ASN A 81 -1.37 -1.96 -9.12
C ASN A 81 -0.81 -1.31 -10.41
N GLU A 82 -1.38 -0.24 -10.97
CA GLU A 82 -0.99 0.43 -12.22
C GLU A 82 -1.21 1.95 -12.15
N PRO A 83 -0.27 2.85 -12.56
CA PRO A 83 1.18 2.80 -12.54
C PRO A 83 1.73 4.10 -11.88
N LEU A 84 1.76 4.20 -10.54
CA LEU A 84 2.60 5.21 -9.86
C LEU A 84 4.03 4.71 -9.64
N LEU A 85 4.22 3.40 -9.71
CA LEU A 85 5.49 2.75 -9.37
C LEU A 85 6.23 2.37 -10.64
N GLN A 86 7.41 2.94 -10.79
CA GLN A 86 8.34 2.57 -11.84
C GLN A 86 9.13 1.35 -11.38
N TRP A 87 8.84 0.20 -11.98
CA TRP A 87 9.59 -1.03 -11.73
C TRP A 87 10.82 -1.07 -12.64
N VAL A 88 11.98 -1.33 -12.06
CA VAL A 88 13.26 -1.31 -12.77
C VAL A 88 13.99 -2.64 -12.62
N SER A 89 14.65 -3.09 -13.69
CA SER A 89 15.59 -4.22 -13.61
C SER A 89 16.79 -3.87 -12.74
N TYR A 90 17.59 -4.86 -12.34
CA TYR A 90 18.81 -4.59 -11.58
C TYR A 90 19.80 -3.70 -12.35
N GLU A 91 19.92 -3.88 -13.67
CA GLU A 91 20.80 -3.05 -14.51
C GLU A 91 20.34 -1.59 -14.52
N GLN A 92 19.05 -1.34 -14.77
CA GLN A 92 18.48 0.00 -14.74
C GLN A 92 18.61 0.65 -13.35
N ALA A 93 18.37 -0.13 -12.30
CA ALA A 93 18.51 0.32 -10.93
C ALA A 93 19.95 0.71 -10.58
N ARG A 94 20.94 -0.05 -11.07
CA ARG A 94 22.36 0.31 -10.95
C ARG A 94 22.67 1.62 -11.63
N GLU A 95 22.18 1.84 -12.86
CA GLU A 95 22.38 3.11 -13.57
C GLU A 95 21.80 4.30 -12.80
N ILE A 96 20.62 4.15 -12.19
CA ILE A 96 20.01 5.19 -11.35
C ILE A 96 20.91 5.54 -10.17
N VAL A 97 21.45 4.53 -9.49
CA VAL A 97 22.33 4.74 -8.32
C VAL A 97 23.69 5.31 -8.74
N GLU A 98 24.26 4.86 -9.85
CA GLU A 98 25.52 5.38 -10.40
C GLU A 98 25.41 6.87 -10.83
N ARG A 99 24.20 7.33 -11.18
CA ARG A 99 23.89 8.74 -11.49
C ARG A 99 23.56 9.61 -10.27
N GLY A 100 23.78 9.10 -9.06
CA GLY A 100 23.55 9.84 -7.81
C GLY A 100 22.29 9.44 -7.04
N GLY A 101 21.59 8.39 -7.48
CA GLY A 101 20.51 7.77 -6.72
C GLY A 101 20.99 6.95 -5.53
N ARG A 102 20.04 6.36 -4.80
CA ARG A 102 20.35 5.57 -3.60
C ARG A 102 19.49 4.31 -3.48
N TRP A 103 20.14 3.21 -3.09
CA TRP A 103 19.45 1.99 -2.69
C TRP A 103 18.78 2.16 -1.32
N LEU A 104 17.50 1.80 -1.23
CA LEU A 104 16.71 1.81 0.00
C LEU A 104 16.19 0.40 0.31
N ASP A 105 16.75 -0.21 1.35
CA ASP A 105 16.32 -1.52 1.86
C ASP A 105 15.23 -1.35 2.90
N VAL A 106 14.03 -1.88 2.62
CA VAL A 106 12.87 -1.76 3.52
C VAL A 106 12.59 -3.00 4.36
N ARG A 107 13.56 -3.90 4.46
CA ARG A 107 13.52 -5.09 5.31
C ARG A 107 13.93 -4.78 6.76
N LEU A 108 13.79 -5.76 7.65
CA LEU A 108 14.23 -5.66 9.04
C LEU A 108 15.76 -5.48 9.11
N PRO A 109 16.29 -4.82 10.17
CA PRO A 109 17.73 -4.65 10.34
C PRO A 109 18.50 -5.97 10.36
N SER A 110 17.92 -7.02 10.95
CA SER A 110 18.52 -8.36 10.96
C SER A 110 18.63 -8.98 9.56
N GLU A 111 17.64 -8.74 8.69
CA GLU A 111 17.67 -9.19 7.28
C GLU A 111 18.74 -8.43 6.48
N HIS A 112 18.88 -7.12 6.73
CA HIS A 112 19.88 -6.26 6.07
C HIS A 112 21.32 -6.60 6.47
N GLN A 113 21.55 -6.85 7.76
CA GLN A 113 22.87 -7.24 8.30
C GLN A 113 23.37 -8.53 7.68
N ASN A 114 22.48 -9.52 7.51
CA ASN A 114 22.85 -10.83 6.96
C ASN A 114 23.23 -10.76 5.49
N LEU A 115 22.44 -10.05 4.68
CA LEU A 115 22.61 -10.01 3.23
C LEU A 115 21.95 -8.77 2.64
N SER A 116 22.72 -7.87 2.04
CA SER A 116 22.19 -6.63 1.46
C SER A 116 22.96 -6.17 0.23
N ILE A 117 22.38 -5.20 -0.48
CA ILE A 117 23.06 -4.46 -1.54
C ILE A 117 24.04 -3.48 -0.89
N GLU A 118 25.27 -3.45 -1.40
CA GLU A 118 26.31 -2.54 -0.88
C GLU A 118 25.87 -1.06 -0.99
N GLY A 119 26.15 -0.27 0.05
CA GLY A 119 25.77 1.14 0.12
C GLY A 119 24.28 1.41 0.36
N SER A 120 23.46 0.37 0.52
CA SER A 120 22.03 0.53 0.80
C SER A 120 21.75 1.16 2.17
N LEU A 121 20.82 2.11 2.18
CA LEU A 121 20.25 2.65 3.40
C LEU A 121 19.14 1.71 3.89
N ASN A 122 19.19 1.23 5.12
CA ASN A 122 18.10 0.44 5.69
C ASN A 122 17.09 1.33 6.43
N ILE A 123 15.85 1.35 5.95
CA ILE A 123 14.70 1.91 6.67
C ILE A 123 13.57 0.89 6.56
N PRO A 124 13.33 0.07 7.61
CA PRO A 124 12.27 -0.93 7.57
C PRO A 124 10.92 -0.34 7.19
N LEU A 125 10.11 -1.07 6.41
CA LEU A 125 8.82 -0.59 5.89
C LEU A 125 7.93 0.02 6.99
N TYR A 126 7.89 -0.57 8.18
CA TYR A 126 7.08 -0.09 9.29
C TYR A 126 7.54 1.27 9.87
N PHE A 127 8.79 1.68 9.63
CA PHE A 127 9.33 2.98 10.03
C PHE A 127 9.30 4.04 8.93
N ILE A 128 8.99 3.69 7.67
CA ILE A 128 9.18 4.58 6.52
C ILE A 128 8.43 5.91 6.70
N ARG A 129 7.17 5.88 7.14
CA ARG A 129 6.32 7.07 7.35
C ARG A 129 6.90 8.05 8.38
N LEU A 130 7.58 7.53 9.41
CA LEU A 130 8.19 8.33 10.47
C LEU A 130 9.56 8.90 10.07
N LYS A 131 10.23 8.27 9.10
CA LYS A 131 11.58 8.63 8.65
C LYS A 131 11.62 9.41 7.33
N LEU A 132 10.47 9.74 6.75
CA LEU A 132 10.40 10.51 5.49
C LEU A 132 11.18 11.83 5.55
N SER A 133 11.20 12.53 6.69
CA SER A 133 11.94 13.78 6.85
C SER A 133 13.46 13.62 6.89
N ALA A 134 13.96 12.39 7.08
CA ALA A 134 15.39 12.07 7.07
C ALA A 134 15.89 11.67 5.67
N LEU A 135 15.00 11.55 4.69
CA LEU A 135 15.34 11.26 3.30
C LEU A 135 15.55 12.56 2.52
N ASP A 136 16.52 12.54 1.62
CA ASP A 136 16.83 13.64 0.72
C ASP A 136 15.88 13.61 -0.47
N ARG A 137 15.07 14.66 -0.62
CA ARG A 137 14.06 14.75 -1.68
C ARG A 137 14.65 15.03 -3.07
N SER A 138 15.93 15.39 -3.15
CA SER A 138 16.58 15.78 -4.41
C SER A 138 17.19 14.63 -5.19
N ILE A 139 17.20 13.41 -4.63
CA ILE A 139 17.81 12.23 -5.24
C ILE A 139 16.78 11.12 -5.51
N PRO A 140 17.00 10.29 -6.55
CA PRO A 140 16.16 9.14 -6.80
C PRO A 140 16.46 7.98 -5.85
N TYR A 141 15.40 7.26 -5.44
CA TYR A 141 15.52 6.08 -4.58
C TYR A 141 15.11 4.80 -5.31
N VAL A 142 15.99 3.79 -5.34
CA VAL A 142 15.60 2.44 -5.73
C VAL A 142 15.31 1.61 -4.50
N VAL A 143 14.04 1.29 -4.31
CA VAL A 143 13.51 0.59 -3.14
C VAL A 143 13.47 -0.90 -3.39
N TYR A 144 13.98 -1.69 -2.46
CA TYR A 144 13.95 -3.14 -2.56
C TYR A 144 13.62 -3.83 -1.23
N CYS A 145 13.10 -5.03 -1.34
CA CYS A 145 13.00 -6.02 -0.27
C CYS A 145 13.36 -7.40 -0.85
N ASP A 146 12.89 -8.52 -0.29
CA ASP A 146 13.21 -9.83 -0.89
C ASP A 146 12.46 -10.09 -2.19
N THR A 147 11.16 -9.80 -2.25
CA THR A 147 10.28 -10.25 -3.36
C THR A 147 9.59 -9.12 -4.14
N GLY A 148 9.83 -7.85 -3.81
CA GLY A 148 9.11 -6.72 -4.40
C GLY A 148 7.86 -6.26 -3.63
N ARG A 149 7.24 -7.13 -2.80
CA ARG A 149 5.96 -6.84 -2.11
C ARG A 149 6.04 -5.73 -1.05
N ARG A 150 7.12 -5.71 -0.25
CA ARG A 150 7.31 -4.65 0.77
C ARG A 150 7.81 -3.36 0.13
N SER A 151 8.68 -3.49 -0.87
CA SER A 151 9.26 -2.34 -1.57
C SER A 151 8.23 -1.60 -2.43
N SER A 152 7.23 -2.28 -3.00
CA SER A 152 6.13 -1.58 -3.70
C SER A 152 5.32 -0.70 -2.75
N ALA A 153 4.97 -1.20 -1.56
CA ALA A 153 4.28 -0.39 -0.54
C ALA A 153 5.13 0.81 -0.06
N ALA A 154 6.44 0.63 0.12
CA ALA A 154 7.34 1.72 0.49
C ALA A 154 7.52 2.75 -0.63
N ALA A 155 7.72 2.31 -1.87
CA ALA A 155 7.84 3.19 -3.03
C ALA A 155 6.55 3.99 -3.24
N TYR A 156 5.39 3.40 -3.00
CA TYR A 156 4.10 4.13 -3.05
C TYR A 156 4.07 5.27 -2.04
N ILE A 157 4.46 5.02 -0.79
CA ILE A 157 4.52 6.05 0.25
C ILE A 157 5.50 7.18 -0.14
N LEU A 158 6.60 6.85 -0.82
CA LEU A 158 7.59 7.82 -1.30
C LEU A 158 7.02 8.66 -2.45
N VAL A 159 6.47 8.03 -3.50
CA VAL A 159 5.89 8.72 -4.66
C VAL A 159 4.73 9.63 -4.26
N GLU A 160 3.82 9.15 -3.41
CA GLU A 160 2.71 9.95 -2.84
C GLU A 160 3.19 11.20 -2.09
N ARG A 161 4.43 11.20 -1.62
CA ARG A 161 5.05 12.31 -0.88
C ARG A 161 6.02 13.11 -1.75
N GLY A 162 6.00 12.90 -3.06
CA GLY A 162 6.78 13.64 -4.06
C GLY A 162 8.26 13.25 -4.13
N PHE A 163 8.62 12.04 -3.69
CA PHE A 163 9.95 11.49 -3.94
C PHE A 163 10.00 10.82 -5.31
N ASP A 164 11.14 10.89 -5.98
CA ASP A 164 11.43 10.07 -7.16
C ASP A 164 11.85 8.66 -6.70
N ALA A 165 10.97 7.67 -6.86
CA ALA A 165 11.17 6.34 -6.29
C ALA A 165 10.76 5.21 -7.26
N TYR A 166 11.61 4.18 -7.28
CA TYR A 166 11.54 3.04 -8.17
C TYR A 166 11.51 1.75 -7.36
N VAL A 167 10.89 0.69 -7.88
CA VAL A 167 10.87 -0.64 -7.23
C VAL A 167 11.81 -1.58 -7.98
N LEU A 168 12.73 -2.22 -7.27
CA LEU A 168 13.58 -3.26 -7.85
C LEU A 168 12.75 -4.51 -8.18
N THR A 169 12.64 -4.82 -9.48
CA THR A 169 11.94 -6.00 -9.98
C THR A 169 12.59 -7.27 -9.44
N GLY A 170 11.76 -8.18 -8.89
CA GLY A 170 12.22 -9.45 -8.33
C GLY A 170 12.80 -9.37 -6.91
N GLY A 171 12.96 -8.17 -6.33
CA GLY A 171 13.60 -7.95 -5.03
C GLY A 171 14.99 -8.62 -4.95
N LEU A 172 15.55 -8.88 -3.77
CA LEU A 172 16.87 -9.53 -3.66
C LEU A 172 16.92 -10.99 -4.13
N THR A 173 15.81 -11.73 -4.04
CA THR A 173 15.84 -13.17 -4.32
C THR A 173 16.01 -13.49 -5.81
N ASN A 174 15.51 -12.62 -6.70
CA ASN A 174 15.42 -12.92 -8.14
C ASN A 174 16.07 -11.87 -9.05
N SER A 175 16.88 -10.95 -8.52
CA SER A 175 17.44 -9.83 -9.29
C SER A 175 18.88 -10.04 -9.78
N GLY A 176 19.52 -11.18 -9.44
CA GLY A 176 20.90 -11.47 -9.87
C GLY A 176 21.96 -10.53 -9.25
N VAL A 177 21.64 -9.91 -8.11
CA VAL A 177 22.46 -8.88 -7.44
C VAL A 177 23.73 -9.47 -6.84
N ALA A 178 24.84 -8.72 -6.91
CA ALA A 178 26.03 -8.99 -6.12
C ALA A 178 25.78 -8.57 -4.66
N LEU A 179 25.75 -9.55 -3.75
CA LEU A 179 25.36 -9.33 -2.35
C LEU A 179 26.57 -9.26 -1.44
N ARG A 180 26.54 -8.35 -0.47
CA ARG A 180 27.51 -8.34 0.63
C ARG A 180 26.95 -9.14 1.80
N ARG A 181 27.77 -10.03 2.35
CA ARG A 181 27.56 -10.65 3.67
C ARG A 181 28.31 -9.83 4.71
N SER A 182 27.68 -9.46 5.81
CA SER A 182 28.44 -8.96 6.95
C SER A 182 29.19 -10.14 7.58
N ALA A 183 30.47 -9.91 7.91
CA ALA A 183 31.25 -10.81 8.74
C ALA A 183 30.81 -10.75 10.20
#